data_AF-A0AAD5A825-F1
#
_entry.id   AF-A0AAD5A825-F1
#
_cell.length_a   1.000
_cell.length_b   1.000
_cell.length_c   1.000
_cell.angle_alpha   90.00
_cell.angle_beta   90.00
_cell.angle_gamma   90.00
#
_symmetry.space_group_name_H-M   'P 1'
#
loop_
_entity.id
_entity.type
_entity.pdbx_description
1 polymer ?
#
loop_
_entity_poly.entity_id
_entity_poly.type
_entity_poly.pdbx_seq_one_letter_code
_entity_poly.pdbx_strand_id
1 'polypeptide(L)' 'PKPSTAITIAVSSRTLFNMVEERKIYEDEGLEKYVAYNQQLEDQPLKHGAAFPFVKVT' A
#
# COMPACT_ATOMS: atom_id res chain seq x y z
N PRO A 1 -20.31 18.38 0.49
CA PRO A 1 -21.33 17.34 0.81
C PRO A 1 -21.16 16.12 -0.11
N LYS A 2 -21.28 14.89 0.42
CA LYS A 2 -21.19 13.66 -0.39
C LYS A 2 -22.45 13.52 -1.27
N PRO A 3 -22.35 13.22 -2.58
CA PRO A 3 -23.50 12.96 -3.45
C PRO A 3 -24.37 11.80 -2.95
N SER A 4 -25.68 11.84 -3.18
CA SER A 4 -26.61 10.77 -2.81
C SER A 4 -26.35 9.44 -3.53
N THR A 5 -25.65 9.48 -4.67
CA THR A 5 -25.27 8.32 -5.48
C THR A 5 -23.85 7.81 -5.19
N ALA A 6 -23.12 8.43 -4.26
CA ALA A 6 -21.72 8.09 -4.04
C ALA A 6 -21.56 6.79 -3.22
N ILE A 7 -20.80 5.85 -3.77
CA ILE A 7 -20.42 4.59 -3.12
C ILE A 7 -19.17 4.82 -2.27
N THR A 8 -19.18 4.31 -1.03
CA THR A 8 -17.97 4.26 -0.19
C THR A 8 -17.37 2.87 -0.27
N ILE A 9 -16.11 2.78 -0.66
CA ILE A 9 -15.36 1.52 -0.74
C ILE A 9 -14.22 1.60 0.28
N ALA A 10 -14.13 0.60 1.16
CA ALA A 10 -12.95 0.42 2.00
C ALA A 10 -11.93 -0.44 1.25
N VAL A 11 -10.71 0.07 1.11
CA VAL A 11 -9.59 -0.66 0.46
C VAL A 11 -8.45 -0.83 1.44
N SER A 12 -7.69 -1.92 1.30
CA SER A 12 -6.48 -2.11 2.08
C SER A 12 -5.35 -1.23 1.53
N SER A 13 -4.41 -0.81 2.40
CA SER A 13 -3.22 -0.06 1.96
C SER A 13 -2.39 -0.82 0.92
N ARG A 14 -2.33 -2.16 1.02
CA ARG A 14 -1.67 -3.04 0.03
C ARG A 14 -2.36 -3.09 -1.34
N THR A 15 -3.60 -2.63 -1.43
CA THR A 15 -4.30 -2.49 -2.72
C THR A 15 -3.95 -1.16 -3.37
N LEU A 16 -3.75 -0.11 -2.55
CA LEU A 16 -3.33 1.21 -3.01
C LEU A 16 -1.85 1.26 -3.38
N PHE A 17 -1.01 0.52 -2.66
CA PHE A 17 0.45 0.50 -2.84
C PHE A 17 0.94 -0.91 -3.11
N ASN A 18 1.89 -1.04 -4.04
CA ASN A 18 2.54 -2.30 -4.31
C ASN A 18 3.52 -2.61 -3.18
N MET A 19 3.18 -3.63 -2.38
CA MET A 19 3.98 -4.11 -1.26
C MET A 19 4.38 -5.59 -1.41
N VAL A 20 4.59 -6.06 -2.65
CA VAL A 20 4.88 -7.48 -2.94
C VAL A 20 6.24 -7.90 -2.39
N GLU A 21 7.23 -7.02 -2.44
CA GLU A 21 8.59 -7.30 -2.00
C GLU A 21 8.67 -7.40 -0.46
N GLU A 22 8.07 -6.45 0.23
CA GLU A 22 7.95 -6.41 1.68
C GLU A 22 7.20 -7.65 2.18
N ARG A 23 6.12 -8.05 1.50
CA ARG A 23 5.41 -9.28 1.82
C ARG A 23 6.31 -10.50 1.68
N LYS A 24 7.10 -10.59 0.61
CA LYS A 24 8.02 -11.70 0.40
C LYS A 24 9.08 -11.76 1.51
N ILE A 25 9.65 -10.63 1.90
CA ILE A 25 10.61 -10.55 3.00
C ILE A 25 9.96 -11.00 4.31
N TYR A 26 8.72 -10.60 4.60
CA TYR A 26 8.01 -11.07 5.79
C TYR A 26 7.79 -12.59 5.78
N GLU A 27 7.37 -13.15 4.64
CA GLU A 27 7.07 -14.57 4.49
C GLU A 27 8.34 -15.45 4.53
N ASP A 28 9.41 -14.99 3.89
CA ASP A 28 10.66 -15.76 3.73
C ASP A 28 11.64 -15.54 4.89
N GLU A 29 11.70 -14.32 5.45
CA GLU A 29 12.73 -13.88 6.39
C GLU A 29 12.19 -13.41 7.76
N GLY A 30 10.87 -13.28 7.90
CA GLY A 30 10.21 -12.95 9.14
C GLY A 30 10.14 -11.46 9.49
N LEU A 31 9.56 -11.17 10.66
CA LEU A 31 9.19 -9.82 11.06
C LEU A 31 10.37 -8.87 11.22
N GLU A 32 11.49 -9.31 11.80
CA GLU A 32 12.65 -8.45 12.05
C GLU A 32 13.25 -7.92 10.75
N LYS A 33 13.37 -8.80 9.73
CA LYS A 33 13.87 -8.44 8.41
C LYS A 33 12.91 -7.54 7.65
N TYR A 34 11.61 -7.83 7.73
CA TYR A 34 10.57 -6.97 7.20
C TYR A 34 10.65 -5.54 7.75
N VAL A 35 10.79 -5.38 9.07
CA VAL A 35 10.86 -4.04 9.70
C VAL A 35 12.12 -3.30 9.26
N ALA A 36 13.29 -3.96 9.30
CA ALA A 36 14.55 -3.35 8.90
C ALA A 36 14.53 -2.88 7.44
N TYR A 37 13.95 -3.68 6.53
CA TYR A 37 13.81 -3.32 5.13
C TYR A 37 12.95 -2.06 4.93
N ASN A 38 11.79 -1.99 5.59
CA ASN A 38 10.90 -0.83 5.48
C ASN A 38 11.52 0.44 6.07
N GLN A 39 12.28 0.33 7.17
CA GLN A 39 13.00 1.46 7.76
C GLN A 39 14.09 2.01 6.83
N GLN A 40 14.82 1.15 6.13
CA GLN A 40 15.86 1.58 5.17
C GLN A 40 15.28 2.34 3.97
N LEU A 41 14.01 2.12 3.65
CA LEU A 41 13.32 2.72 2.52
C LEU A 41 12.24 3.72 2.94
N GLU A 42 12.24 4.19 4.19
CA GLU A 42 11.15 5.01 4.74
C GLU A 42 10.91 6.32 3.98
N ASP A 43 11.98 6.92 3.46
CA ASP A 43 11.95 8.15 2.66
C ASP A 43 11.58 7.90 1.18
N GLN A 44 11.43 6.63 0.78
CA GLN A 44 11.09 6.26 -0.60
C GLN A 44 9.59 5.97 -0.70
N PRO A 45 8.84 6.75 -1.51
CA PRO A 45 7.42 6.49 -1.69
C PRO A 45 7.16 5.10 -2.25
N LEU A 46 6.19 4.39 -1.67
CA LEU A 46 5.74 3.11 -2.19
C LEU A 46 5.21 3.25 -3.61
N LYS A 47 5.52 2.25 -4.44
CA LYS A 47 5.01 2.20 -5.82
C LYS A 47 3.49 2.07 -5.81
N HIS A 48 2.82 2.66 -6.79
CA HIS A 48 1.37 2.57 -6.91
C HIS A 48 0.92 1.11 -7.12
N GLY A 49 -0.09 0.71 -6.37
CA GLY A 49 -0.80 -0.56 -6.51
C GLY A 49 -2.01 -0.45 -7.44
N ALA A 50 -2.70 -1.57 -7.62
CA ALA A 50 -3.81 -1.68 -8.57
C ALA A 50 -4.98 -0.73 -8.30
N ALA A 51 -5.24 -0.38 -7.03
CA ALA A 51 -6.32 0.53 -6.64
C ALA A 51 -5.88 2.00 -6.53
N PHE A 52 -4.60 2.33 -6.75
CA PHE A 52 -4.14 3.72 -6.69
C PHE A 52 -4.95 4.69 -7.58
N PRO A 53 -5.43 4.31 -8.79
CA PRO A 53 -6.27 5.18 -9.60
C PRO A 53 -7.55 5.68 -8.91
N PHE A 54 -8.09 4.96 -7.92
CA PHE A 54 -9.31 5.37 -7.22
C PHE A 54 -9.12 6.54 -6.25
N VAL A 55 -7.88 6.83 -5.85
CA VAL A 55 -7.54 7.92 -4.91
C VAL A 55 -6.79 9.06 -5.58
N LYS A 56 -6.39 8.89 -6.84
CA LYS A 56 -5.73 9.93 -7.63
C LYS A 56 -6.78 10.91 -8.13
N VAL A 57 -6.72 12.16 -7.66
CA VAL A 57 -7.46 13.27 -8.25
C VAL A 57 -6.79 13.60 -9.58
N THR A 58 -7.57 13.63 -10.66
CA THR A 58 -7.13 14.07 -11.99
C THR A 58 -7.22 15.58 -12.08
#